data_AF-T1BHK9-F1
#
_entry.id   AF-T1BHK9-F1
#
_cell.length_a   1.000
_cell.length_b   1.000
_cell.length_c   1.000
_cell.angle_alpha   90.00
_cell.angle_beta   90.00
_cell.angle_gamma   90.00
#
_symmetry.space_group_name_H-M   'P 1'
#
loop_
_entity.id
_entity.type
_entity.pdbx_description
1 polymer ?
#
loop_
_entity_poly.entity_id
_entity_poly.type
_entity_poly.pdbx_seq_one_letter_code
_entity_poly.pdbx_strand_id
1 'polypeptide(L)' 'LGPKGRNVVLEKSYGAPTITKDGVSVAKEIELADKFENMGAQMVKEVASKTSDIAGDGTTTATVLAQAMIREGMK' A
#
# COMPACT_ATOMS: atom_id res chain seq x y z
N LEU A 1 8.05 6.19 1.23
CA LEU A 1 9.19 5.43 0.66
C LEU A 1 10.50 6.12 1.01
N GLY A 2 11.55 5.34 1.29
CA GLY A 2 12.91 5.85 1.51
C GLY A 2 13.25 6.18 2.97
N PRO A 3 14.53 6.49 3.27
CA PRO A 3 15.05 6.68 4.63
C PRO A 3 14.45 7.90 5.36
N LYS A 4 13.85 8.84 4.62
CA LYS A 4 13.08 9.97 5.15
C LYS A 4 11.56 9.76 5.00
N GLY A 5 11.10 8.52 5.13
CA GLY A 5 9.68 8.18 5.08
C GLY A 5 8.85 8.97 6.11
N ARG A 6 7.69 9.46 5.67
CA ARG A 6 6.74 10.18 6.52
C ARG A 6 5.91 9.21 7.36
N ASN A 7 5.40 9.70 8.49
CA ASN A 7 4.49 8.95 9.33
C ASN A 7 3.10 8.88 8.68
N VAL A 8 2.49 7.71 8.78
CA VAL A 8 1.07 7.48 8.50
C VAL A 8 0.38 7.20 9.82
N VAL A 9 -0.76 7.86 10.04
CA VAL A 9 -1.58 7.68 11.22
C VAL A 9 -2.77 6.81 10.82
N LEU A 10 -2.90 5.67 11.48
CA LEU A 10 -3.96 4.69 11.26
C LEU A 10 -4.93 4.76 12.44
N GLU A 11 -6.21 4.93 12.12
CA GLU A 11 -7.28 4.86 13.10
C GLU A 11 -7.43 3.41 13.59
N LYS A 12 -7.76 3.24 14.87
CA LYS A 12 -8.10 1.95 15.46
C LYS A 12 -9.52 2.01 15.99
N SER A 13 -10.26 0.91 15.89
CA SER A 13 -11.62 0.80 16.41
C SER A 13 -11.72 1.02 17.93
N TYR A 14 -10.60 0.89 18.66
CA TYR A 14 -10.52 1.17 20.08
C TYR A 14 -9.12 1.62 20.48
N GLY A 15 -9.03 2.62 21.37
CA GLY A 15 -7.77 3.13 21.92
C GLY A 15 -7.10 4.22 21.10
N ALA A 16 -5.78 4.39 21.29
CA ALA A 16 -5.00 5.41 20.61
C ALA A 16 -4.66 5.02 19.15
N PRO A 17 -4.55 5.99 18.22
CA PRO A 17 -4.21 5.73 16.83
C PRO A 17 -2.80 5.13 16.70
N THR A 18 -2.59 4.33 15.66
CA THR A 18 -1.28 3.73 15.39
C THR A 18 -0.50 4.58 14.40
N ILE A 19 0.69 5.02 14.82
CA ILE A 19 1.60 5.76 13.95
C ILE A 19 2.60 4.77 13.39
N THR A 20 2.65 4.64 12.07
CA THR A 20 3.57 3.74 11.38
C THR A 20 4.28 4.43 10.22
N LYS A 21 5.49 3.96 9.91
CA LYS A 21 6.22 4.30 8.68
C LYS A 21 6.33 3.10 7.74
N ASP A 22 5.80 1.94 8.16
CA ASP A 22 5.87 0.69 7.41
C ASP A 22 4.78 0.65 6.34
N GLY A 23 5.21 0.54 5.07
CA GLY A 23 4.31 0.46 3.92
C GLY A 23 3.47 -0.82 3.89
N VAL A 24 3.95 -1.91 4.48
CA VAL A 24 3.18 -3.18 4.54
C VAL A 24 1.98 -3.03 5.46
N SER A 25 2.20 -2.48 6.66
CA SER A 25 1.13 -2.18 7.60
C SER A 25 0.11 -1.20 7.02
N VAL A 26 0.57 -0.16 6.33
CA VAL A 26 -0.33 0.81 5.69
C VAL A 26 -1.16 0.14 4.59
N ALA A 27 -0.55 -0.66 3.71
CA ALA A 27 -1.27 -1.33 2.62
C ALA A 27 -2.35 -2.30 3.12
N LYS A 28 -2.18 -2.89 4.31
CA LYS A 28 -3.18 -3.78 4.93
C LYS A 28 -4.47 -3.06 5.30
N GLU A 29 -4.38 -1.82 5.76
CA GLU A 29 -5.52 -1.01 6.22
C GLU A 29 -6.22 -0.22 5.08
N ILE A 30 -5.69 -0.25 3.85
CA ILE A 30 -6.33 0.45 2.73
C ILE A 30 -7.56 -0.33 2.25
N GLU A 31 -8.71 0.32 2.37
CA GLU A 31 -9.99 -0.07 1.79
C GLU A 31 -10.71 1.18 1.29
N LEU A 32 -11.29 1.11 0.09
CA LEU A 32 -11.99 2.22 -0.54
C LEU A 32 -13.50 1.95 -0.57
N ALA A 33 -14.30 3.01 -0.41
CA ALA A 33 -15.75 2.91 -0.39
C ALA A 33 -16.34 2.54 -1.76
N ASP A 34 -15.73 3.05 -2.85
CA ASP A 34 -16.13 2.65 -4.20
C ASP A 34 -15.62 1.25 -4.54
N LYS A 35 -16.50 0.43 -5.11
CA LYS A 35 -16.21 -0.97 -5.39
C LYS A 35 -15.14 -1.15 -6.47
N PHE A 36 -15.15 -0.33 -7.52
CA PHE A 36 -14.22 -0.45 -8.63
C PHE A 36 -12.83 0.07 -8.22
N GLU A 37 -12.78 1.19 -7.51
CA GLU A 37 -11.53 1.69 -6.94
C GLU A 37 -10.94 0.70 -5.93
N ASN A 38 -11.77 0.15 -5.03
CA ASN A 38 -11.31 -0.84 -4.06
C ASN A 38 -10.80 -2.10 -4.74
N MET A 39 -11.47 -2.58 -5.79
CA MET A 39 -10.99 -3.72 -6.57
C MET A 39 -9.59 -3.48 -7.13
N GLY A 40 -9.34 -2.31 -7.72
CA GLY A 40 -8.01 -1.93 -8.19
C GLY A 40 -6.97 -1.83 -7.07
N ALA A 41 -7.35 -1.24 -5.93
CA ALA A 41 -6.48 -1.14 -4.76
C ALA A 41 -6.11 -2.53 -4.19
N GLN A 42 -7.07 -3.45 -4.07
CA GLN A 42 -6.83 -4.81 -3.60
C GLN A 42 -5.92 -5.59 -4.57
N MET A 43 -6.05 -5.41 -5.90
CA MET A 43 -5.16 -6.04 -6.88
C MET A 43 -3.70 -5.62 -6.67
N VAL A 44 -3.44 -4.32 -6.52
CA VAL A 44 -2.07 -3.81 -6.31
C VAL A 44 -1.51 -4.26 -4.95
N LYS A 45 -2.36 -4.32 -3.92
CA LYS A 45 -2.01 -4.83 -2.59
C LYS A 45 -1.58 -6.29 -2.63
N GLU A 46 -2.26 -7.13 -3.40
CA GLU A 46 -1.90 -8.54 -3.53
C GLU A 46 -0.53 -8.72 -4.20
N VAL A 47 -0.25 -7.96 -5.26
CA VAL A 47 1.06 -7.99 -5.95
C VAL A 47 2.18 -7.50 -5.03
N ALA A 48 1.95 -6.42 -4.28
CA ALA A 48 2.91 -5.90 -3.32
C ALA A 48 3.17 -6.90 -2.18
N SER A 49 2.14 -7.59 -1.71
CA SER A 49 2.27 -8.60 -0.64
C SER A 49 3.10 -9.80 -1.09
N LYS A 50 2.82 -10.35 -2.29
CA LYS A 50 3.63 -11.43 -2.89
C LYS A 50 5.09 -11.05 -3.07
N THR A 51 5.36 -9.79 -3.41
CA THR A 51 6.74 -9.28 -3.50
C THR A 51 7.45 -9.40 -2.14
N SER A 52 6.77 -9.00 -1.05
CA SER A 52 7.29 -9.16 0.31
C SER A 52 7.51 -10.61 0.69
N ASP A 53 6.57 -11.49 0.35
CA ASP A 53 6.60 -12.89 0.77
C ASP A 53 7.77 -13.65 0.13
N ILE A 54 8.12 -13.31 -1.11
CA ILE A 54 9.21 -13.95 -1.86
C ILE A 54 10.56 -13.27 -1.59
N ALA A 55 10.61 -11.94 -1.65
CA ALA A 55 11.85 -11.18 -1.59
C ALA A 55 12.20 -10.66 -0.19
N GLY A 56 11.26 -10.65 0.75
CA GLY A 56 11.43 -10.15 2.12
C GLY A 56 11.34 -8.62 2.27
N ASP A 57 11.35 -7.86 1.16
CA ASP A 57 11.23 -6.39 1.10
C ASP A 57 10.72 -5.97 -0.29
N GLY A 58 10.46 -4.69 -0.50
CA GLY A 58 10.16 -4.11 -1.82
C GLY A 58 8.67 -3.82 -2.06
N THR A 59 7.81 -4.01 -1.05
CA THR A 59 6.36 -3.75 -1.14
C THR A 59 6.06 -2.34 -1.63
N THR A 60 6.71 -1.34 -1.04
CA THR A 60 6.47 0.06 -1.38
C THR A 60 7.01 0.40 -2.78
N THR A 61 8.10 -0.24 -3.22
CA THR A 61 8.65 -0.05 -4.57
C THR A 61 7.73 -0.68 -5.62
N ALA A 62 7.23 -1.90 -5.36
CA ALA A 62 6.29 -2.59 -6.23
C ALA A 62 5.01 -1.77 -6.44
N THR A 63 4.43 -1.19 -5.38
CA THR A 63 3.25 -0.33 -5.46
C THR A 63 3.49 0.92 -6.32
N VAL A 64 4.64 1.59 -6.15
CA VAL A 64 4.97 2.81 -6.92
C VAL A 64 5.21 2.47 -8.40
N LEU A 65 5.90 1.37 -8.70
CA LEU A 65 6.09 0.92 -10.07
C LEU A 65 4.78 0.52 -10.75
N ALA A 66 3.92 -0.21 -10.05
CA ALA A 66 2.59 -0.58 -10.56
C ALA A 66 1.76 0.67 -10.90
N GLN A 67 1.75 1.68 -10.03
CA GLN A 67 1.09 2.95 -10.28
C GLN A 67 1.65 3.65 -11.53
N ALA A 68 2.98 3.68 -11.69
CA ALA A 68 3.62 4.29 -12.85
C ALA A 68 3.28 3.56 -14.16
N MET A 69 3.32 2.23 -14.16
CA MET A 69 2.97 1.40 -15.32
C MET A 69 1.51 1.57 -15.73
N ILE A 70 0.57 1.53 -14.77
CA ILE A 70 -0.87 1.72 -15.03
C ILE A 70 -1.10 3.11 -15.63
N ARG A 71 -0.51 4.15 -15.01
CA ARG A 71 -0.67 5.52 -15.48
C ARG A 71 -0.13 5.72 -16.89
N GLU A 72 1.01 5.12 -17.21
CA GLU A 72 1.60 5.23 -18.54
C GLU A 72 0.82 4.41 -19.58
N GLY A 73 0.31 3.23 -19.22
CA GLY A 73 -0.51 2.41 -20.11
C GLY A 73 -1.92 2.94 -20.36
N MET A 74 -2.40 3.88 -19.53
CA MET A 74 -3.69 4.56 -19.70
C MET A 74 -3.59 5.93 -20.40
N LYS A 75 -2.39 6.37 -20.77
CA LYS A 75 -2.18 7.52 -21.66
C LYS A 75 -2.30 7.08 -23.12
#